data_AF-A0A080YW47-F1
#
_entry.id   AF-A0A080YW47-F1
#
_cell.length_a   1.000
_cell.length_b   1.000
_cell.length_c   1.000
_cell.angle_alpha   90.00
_cell.angle_beta   90.00
_cell.angle_gamma   90.00
#
_symmetry.space_group_name_H-M   'P 1'
#
loop_
_entity.id
_entity.type
_entity.pdbx_description
1 polymer ?
#
loop_
_entity_poly.entity_id
_entity_poly.type
_entity_poly.pdbx_seq_one_letter_code
_entity_poly.pdbx_strand_id
1 'polypeptide(L)'
;MSSDDGEESGYDSSEASSGEDEVEPTFETTEEELRELTASGWTTYDADHCGELQLSAAADYYDGPSGPTRSALAFADSPLGLFFYFLPKKLWIRIAEESNRYRSQLIPELAQRRREALLSQQLQDPRKSVPLLAEIEADLRRFKPIKPHEIVHV
;
A
#
# COMPACT_ATOMS: atom_id res chain seq x y z
N MET A 1 53.96 36.53 -41.44
CA MET A 1 53.93 37.77 -40.63
C MET A 1 52.46 38.04 -40.40
N SER A 2 51.89 37.58 -39.27
CA SER A 2 51.73 38.34 -38.00
C SER A 2 50.80 39.55 -38.23
N SER A 3 49.73 39.79 -37.49
CA SER A 3 49.36 39.49 -36.09
C SER A 3 47.82 39.40 -36.01
N ASP A 4 47.18 38.62 -35.13
CA ASP A 4 46.97 38.81 -33.67
C ASP A 4 46.62 40.24 -33.26
N ASP A 5 45.43 40.41 -32.68
CA ASP A 5 45.20 41.18 -31.45
C ASP A 5 43.71 41.09 -31.09
N GLY A 6 43.45 40.47 -29.93
CA GLY A 6 42.15 40.33 -29.31
C GLY A 6 41.72 41.59 -28.56
N GLU A 7 40.40 41.76 -28.44
CA GLU A 7 39.78 42.75 -27.56
C GLU A 7 38.89 42.01 -26.55
N GLU A 8 39.21 42.26 -25.29
CA GLU A 8 38.60 41.80 -24.05
C GLU A 8 37.43 42.72 -23.66
N SER A 9 36.32 42.14 -23.16
CA SER A 9 35.46 42.69 -22.10
C SER A 9 34.27 41.74 -21.94
N GLY A 10 33.85 41.27 -20.77
CA GLY A 10 34.12 41.65 -19.40
C GLY A 10 32.79 41.59 -18.65
N TYR A 11 32.57 40.55 -17.85
CA TYR A 11 31.70 40.51 -16.66
C TYR A 11 31.81 39.10 -16.04
N ASP A 12 32.67 38.93 -15.05
CA ASP A 12 32.36 39.01 -13.61
C ASP A 12 31.58 37.79 -13.12
N SER A 13 32.34 36.79 -12.66
CA SER A 13 31.85 35.65 -11.88
C SER A 13 31.24 36.16 -10.59
N SER A 14 29.91 36.25 -10.56
CA SER A 14 29.18 36.37 -9.29
C SER A 14 28.99 34.98 -8.70
N GLU A 15 29.84 34.65 -7.72
CA GLU A 15 29.50 33.67 -6.69
C GLU A 15 28.27 34.19 -5.92
N ALA A 16 27.10 33.63 -6.21
CA ALA A 16 25.95 33.74 -5.34
C ALA A 16 25.89 32.47 -4.48
N SER A 17 26.37 32.64 -3.26
CA SER A 17 26.17 31.76 -2.11
C SER A 17 24.70 31.31 -2.00
N SER A 18 24.44 30.04 -2.31
CA SER A 18 23.30 29.31 -1.74
C SER A 18 23.87 28.40 -0.67
N GLY A 19 24.05 28.97 0.53
CA GLY A 19 24.18 28.20 1.76
C GLY A 19 22.82 27.58 2.09
N GLU A 20 22.45 26.56 1.33
CA GLU A 20 21.36 25.67 1.66
C GLU A 20 22.05 24.48 2.33
N ASP A 21 22.10 24.55 3.66
CA ASP A 21 22.55 23.46 4.51
C ASP A 21 21.73 22.23 4.09
N GLU A 22 22.36 21.29 3.37
CA GLU A 22 21.82 19.94 3.19
C GLU A 22 21.80 19.31 4.57
N VAL A 23 20.76 19.60 5.35
CA VAL A 23 20.50 18.87 6.58
C VAL A 23 19.97 17.51 6.15
N GLU A 24 20.87 16.54 6.04
CA GLU A 24 20.48 15.13 6.05
C GLU A 24 19.49 14.92 7.20
N PRO A 25 18.31 14.33 6.96
CA PRO A 25 17.38 14.04 8.04
C PRO A 25 18.05 13.00 8.95
N THR A 26 18.68 13.47 10.01
CA THR A 26 19.26 12.60 11.03
C THR A 26 18.12 12.09 11.90
N PHE A 27 17.97 10.77 11.95
CA PHE A 27 17.10 10.06 12.90
C PHE A 27 17.71 10.10 14.32
N GLU A 28 18.22 11.26 14.72
CA GLU A 28 18.80 11.47 16.05
C GLU A 28 17.66 11.56 17.06
N THR A 29 17.19 10.39 17.47
CA THR A 29 16.39 10.23 18.68
C THR A 29 17.35 10.03 19.84
N THR A 30 17.17 10.80 20.90
CA THR A 30 18.00 10.67 22.10
C THR A 30 17.66 9.36 22.84
N GLU A 31 18.61 8.81 23.60
CA GLU A 31 18.36 7.61 24.40
C GLU A 31 17.20 7.83 25.41
N GLU A 32 17.04 9.07 25.85
CA GLU A 32 15.98 9.52 26.74
C GLU A 32 14.61 9.45 26.06
N GLU A 33 14.49 9.93 24.81
CA GLU A 33 13.27 9.81 24.01
C GLU A 33 12.92 8.35 23.69
N LEU A 34 13.91 7.50 23.42
CA LEU A 34 13.68 6.06 23.21
C LEU A 34 13.19 5.36 24.49
N ARG A 35 13.71 5.77 25.66
CA ARG A 35 13.22 5.29 26.96
C ARG A 35 11.81 5.79 27.27
N GLU A 36 11.50 7.01 26.87
CA GLU A 36 10.15 7.55 27.02
C GLU A 36 9.14 6.82 26.13
N LEU A 37 9.46 6.57 24.85
CA LEU A 37 8.62 5.79 23.92
C LEU A 37 8.36 4.37 24.41
N THR A 38 9.35 3.73 25.05
CA THR A 38 9.17 2.40 25.64
C THR A 38 8.32 2.44 26.91
N ALA A 39 8.33 3.54 27.67
CA ALA A 39 7.54 3.71 28.88
C ALA A 39 6.10 4.16 28.61
N SER A 40 5.89 5.11 27.69
CA SER A 40 4.59 5.65 27.30
C SER A 40 3.84 4.74 26.32
N GLY A 41 4.58 3.86 25.62
CA GLY A 41 4.07 3.10 24.49
C GLY A 41 3.80 3.99 23.27
N TRP A 42 3.31 3.37 22.19
CA TRP A 42 2.79 4.09 21.04
C TRP A 42 1.47 4.76 21.42
N THR A 43 1.29 6.03 21.05
CA THR A 43 -0.05 6.64 21.06
C THR A 43 -0.93 5.79 20.16
N THR A 44 -1.84 5.00 20.75
CA THR A 44 -2.74 4.13 20.00
C THR A 44 -3.56 4.99 19.05
N TYR A 45 -3.44 4.67 17.77
CA TYR A 45 -4.21 5.31 16.72
C TYR A 45 -5.70 5.22 17.04
N ASP A 46 -6.34 6.38 17.09
CA ASP A 46 -7.78 6.46 17.28
C ASP A 46 -8.49 6.15 15.95
N ALA A 47 -8.80 4.86 15.78
CA ALA A 47 -9.46 4.35 14.58
C ALA A 47 -10.86 4.96 14.35
N ASP A 48 -11.49 5.44 15.43
CA ASP A 48 -12.84 5.98 15.43
C ASP A 48 -12.87 7.41 14.88
N HIS A 49 -11.81 8.20 15.14
CA HIS A 49 -11.70 9.59 14.67
C HIS A 49 -10.87 9.77 13.38
N CYS A 50 -10.19 8.72 12.92
CA CYS A 50 -9.45 8.69 11.64
C CYS A 50 -10.26 9.18 10.41
N GLY A 51 -11.59 9.03 10.44
CA GLY A 51 -12.47 9.42 9.34
C GLY A 51 -13.01 10.85 9.42
N GLU A 52 -12.68 11.61 10.45
CA GLU A 52 -13.31 12.92 10.69
C GLU A 52 -12.78 14.01 9.75
N LEU A 53 -11.55 13.85 9.24
CA LEU A 53 -10.97 14.71 8.22
C LEU A 53 -11.49 14.33 6.82
N GLN A 54 -12.69 14.81 6.50
CA GLN A 54 -13.31 14.67 5.18
C GLN A 54 -12.76 15.75 4.23
N LEU A 55 -11.71 15.42 3.48
CA LEU A 55 -11.21 16.29 2.41
C LEU A 55 -11.95 15.95 1.12
N SER A 56 -12.49 16.97 0.45
CA SER A 56 -13.14 16.79 -0.85
C SER A 56 -12.09 16.34 -1.86
N ALA A 57 -11.96 15.03 -2.06
CA ALA A 57 -10.95 14.39 -2.91
C ALA A 57 -10.90 14.93 -4.35
N ALA A 58 -11.94 15.64 -4.80
CA ALA A 58 -12.01 16.26 -6.12
C ALA A 58 -11.35 17.65 -6.23
N ALA A 59 -10.85 18.24 -5.13
CA ALA A 59 -10.34 19.61 -5.11
C ALA A 59 -8.89 19.77 -4.65
N ASP A 60 -8.24 18.73 -4.13
CA ASP A 60 -6.86 18.82 -3.65
C ASP A 60 -5.85 18.50 -4.76
N TYR A 61 -5.94 19.25 -5.85
CA TYR A 61 -4.91 19.22 -6.87
C TYR A 61 -3.66 19.94 -6.36
N TYR A 62 -2.52 19.36 -6.70
CA TYR A 62 -1.23 19.94 -6.43
C TYR A 62 -1.05 21.29 -7.17
N ASP A 63 -0.73 22.37 -6.44
CA ASP A 63 -0.65 23.75 -6.98
C ASP A 63 0.75 24.39 -6.87
N GLY A 64 1.75 23.67 -6.35
CA GLY A 64 3.11 24.19 -6.09
C GLY A 64 4.16 23.79 -7.14
N PRO A 65 5.45 24.12 -6.90
CA PRO A 65 6.59 23.67 -7.71
C PRO A 65 7.12 22.26 -7.34
N SER A 66 7.29 21.94 -6.06
CA SER A 66 7.41 20.55 -5.54
C SER A 66 6.72 20.36 -4.16
N GLY A 67 6.41 19.12 -3.75
CA GLY A 67 5.94 18.79 -2.39
C GLY A 67 4.62 18.00 -2.29
N PRO A 68 4.19 17.63 -1.06
CA PRO A 68 2.91 16.96 -0.83
C PRO A 68 1.74 17.93 -1.01
N THR A 69 0.57 17.40 -1.37
CA THR A 69 -0.66 18.20 -1.39
C THR A 69 -1.11 18.55 0.02
N ARG A 70 -1.97 19.57 0.16
CA ARG A 70 -2.46 20.00 1.48
C ARG A 70 -3.18 18.88 2.22
N SER A 71 -3.89 18.00 1.50
CA SER A 71 -4.54 16.86 2.13
C SER A 71 -3.58 15.77 2.58
N ALA A 72 -2.56 15.45 1.79
CA ALA A 72 -1.53 14.49 2.20
C ALA A 72 -0.76 14.99 3.42
N LEU A 73 -0.42 16.28 3.46
CA LEU A 73 0.27 16.91 4.58
C LEU A 73 -0.56 16.85 5.86
N ALA A 74 -1.88 16.95 5.80
CA ALA A 74 -2.75 16.85 6.96
C ALA A 74 -2.75 15.46 7.64
N PHE A 75 -2.27 14.43 6.95
CA PHE A 75 -2.09 13.08 7.51
C PHE A 75 -0.62 12.72 7.74
N ALA A 76 0.33 13.63 7.49
CA ALA A 76 1.76 13.33 7.50
C ALA A 76 2.30 12.90 8.87
N ASP A 77 1.71 13.42 9.95
CA ASP A 77 2.11 13.10 11.34
C ASP A 77 1.72 11.68 11.77
N SER A 78 0.87 11.01 10.98
CA SER A 78 0.49 9.62 11.21
C SER A 78 0.85 8.78 9.99
N PRO A 79 1.92 7.95 10.06
CA PRO A 79 2.25 7.01 8.99
C PRO A 79 1.06 6.14 8.58
N LEU A 80 0.22 5.79 9.55
CA LEU A 80 -1.02 5.06 9.33
C LEU A 80 -2.13 5.91 8.69
N GLY A 81 -2.28 7.16 9.11
CA GLY A 81 -3.16 8.12 8.44
C GLY A 81 -2.78 8.30 6.97
N LEU A 82 -1.49 8.43 6.68
CA LEU A 82 -0.97 8.54 5.32
C LEU A 82 -1.19 7.25 4.51
N PHE A 83 -1.06 6.08 5.14
CA PHE A 83 -1.41 4.80 4.52
C PHE A 83 -2.88 4.77 4.08
N PHE A 84 -3.82 5.14 4.95
CA PHE A 84 -5.24 5.15 4.60
C PHE A 84 -5.67 6.32 3.71
N TYR A 85 -4.88 7.39 3.64
CA TYR A 85 -5.06 8.46 2.66
C TYR A 85 -4.87 7.92 1.23
N PHE A 86 -3.78 7.17 0.97
CA PHE A 86 -3.53 6.57 -0.35
C PHE A 86 -4.30 5.28 -0.60
N LEU A 87 -4.57 4.50 0.46
CA LEU A 87 -5.27 3.21 0.39
C LEU A 87 -6.53 3.24 1.29
N PRO A 88 -7.62 3.88 0.82
CA PRO A 88 -8.80 4.10 1.64
C PRO A 88 -9.42 2.82 2.16
N LYS A 89 -10.04 2.86 3.35
CA LYS A 89 -10.80 1.72 3.93
C LYS A 89 -11.80 1.11 2.93
N LYS A 90 -12.44 1.95 2.09
CA LYS A 90 -13.37 1.54 1.04
C LYS A 90 -12.73 0.64 -0.04
N LEU A 91 -11.45 0.87 -0.37
CA LEU A 91 -10.71 0.03 -1.31
C LEU A 91 -10.62 -1.40 -0.78
N TRP A 92 -10.25 -1.58 0.48
CA TRP A 92 -10.11 -2.90 1.11
C TRP A 92 -11.45 -3.65 1.22
N ILE A 93 -12.54 -2.92 1.48
CA ILE A 93 -13.91 -3.49 1.42
C ILE A 93 -14.19 -4.03 0.01
N ARG A 94 -13.89 -3.25 -1.03
CA ARG A 94 -14.07 -3.69 -2.41
C ARG A 94 -13.19 -4.87 -2.77
N ILE A 95 -11.91 -4.89 -2.37
CA ILE A 95 -11.02 -6.02 -2.63
C ILE A 95 -11.58 -7.30 -1.99
N ALA A 96 -12.09 -7.25 -0.77
CA ALA A 96 -12.70 -8.41 -0.11
C ALA A 96 -13.93 -8.92 -0.87
N GLU A 97 -14.84 -8.03 -1.25
CA GLU A 97 -16.05 -8.35 -2.03
C GLU A 97 -15.69 -9.00 -3.38
N GLU A 98 -14.79 -8.37 -4.13
CA GLU A 98 -14.33 -8.82 -5.44
C GLU A 98 -13.62 -10.18 -5.36
N SER A 99 -12.74 -10.36 -4.38
CA SER A 99 -12.02 -11.62 -4.18
C SER A 99 -12.96 -12.77 -3.84
N ASN A 100 -13.94 -12.52 -2.96
CA ASN A 100 -14.96 -13.52 -2.62
C ASN A 100 -15.87 -13.84 -3.81
N ARG A 101 -16.23 -12.84 -4.63
CA ARG A 101 -17.01 -13.06 -5.85
C ARG A 101 -16.23 -13.89 -6.85
N TYR A 102 -14.98 -13.53 -7.12
CA TYR A 102 -14.10 -14.27 -8.02
C TYR A 102 -13.94 -15.72 -7.59
N ARG A 103 -13.65 -15.95 -6.29
CA ARG A 103 -13.58 -17.29 -5.72
C ARG A 103 -14.86 -18.08 -5.99
N SER A 104 -16.03 -17.49 -5.71
CA SER A 104 -17.32 -18.16 -5.87
C SER A 104 -17.58 -18.55 -7.32
N GLN A 105 -17.19 -17.69 -8.27
CA GLN A 105 -17.30 -17.95 -9.71
C GLN A 105 -16.36 -19.09 -10.17
N LEU A 106 -15.19 -19.24 -9.54
CA LEU A 106 -14.23 -20.29 -9.87
C LEU A 106 -14.57 -21.68 -9.31
N ILE A 107 -15.48 -21.80 -8.34
CA ILE A 107 -15.79 -23.08 -7.67
C ILE A 107 -16.11 -24.21 -8.66
N PRO A 108 -16.95 -24.04 -9.69
CA PRO A 108 -17.27 -25.11 -10.63
C PRO A 108 -16.04 -25.62 -11.39
N GLU A 109 -15.19 -24.70 -11.87
CA GLU A 109 -13.96 -25.04 -12.60
C GLU A 109 -12.96 -25.77 -11.70
N LEU A 110 -12.77 -25.29 -10.47
CA LEU A 110 -11.90 -25.94 -9.50
C LEU A 110 -12.41 -27.33 -9.09
N ALA A 111 -13.73 -27.50 -8.95
CA ALA A 111 -14.33 -28.80 -8.65
C ALA A 111 -14.12 -29.80 -9.79
N GLN A 112 -14.25 -29.36 -11.04
CA GLN A 112 -13.96 -30.19 -12.22
C GLN A 112 -12.50 -30.62 -12.24
N ARG A 113 -11.55 -29.67 -12.14
CA ARG A 113 -10.11 -29.99 -12.08
C ARG A 113 -9.76 -30.96 -10.96
N ARG A 114 -10.32 -30.75 -9.76
CA ARG A 114 -10.09 -31.64 -8.61
C ARG A 114 -10.65 -33.03 -8.88
N ARG A 115 -11.83 -33.14 -9.50
CA ARG A 115 -12.44 -34.43 -9.86
C ARG A 115 -11.63 -35.17 -10.92
N GLU A 116 -11.18 -34.49 -11.97
CA GLU A 116 -10.34 -35.05 -13.02
C GLU A 116 -9.04 -35.63 -12.44
N ALA A 117 -8.36 -34.87 -11.57
CA ALA A 117 -7.16 -35.33 -10.90
C ALA A 117 -7.41 -36.59 -10.04
N LEU A 118 -8.57 -36.67 -9.35
CA LEU A 118 -8.95 -37.85 -8.58
C LEU A 118 -9.26 -39.05 -9.48
N LEU A 119 -9.93 -38.85 -10.61
CA LEU A 119 -10.17 -39.91 -11.60
C LEU A 119 -8.85 -40.45 -12.17
N SER A 120 -7.90 -39.57 -12.51
CA SER A 120 -6.57 -39.98 -12.96
C SER A 120 -5.84 -40.82 -11.90
N GLN A 121 -5.99 -40.50 -10.62
CA GLN A 121 -5.44 -41.30 -9.54
C GLN A 121 -6.16 -42.65 -9.36
N GLN A 122 -7.48 -42.70 -9.59
CA GLN A 122 -8.25 -43.94 -9.51
C GLN A 122 -7.85 -44.94 -10.61
N LEU A 123 -7.45 -44.44 -11.79
CA LEU A 123 -6.88 -45.30 -12.85
C LEU A 123 -5.59 -46.00 -12.39
N GLN A 124 -4.79 -45.34 -11.54
CA GLN A 124 -3.55 -45.92 -10.98
C GLN A 124 -3.82 -46.81 -9.77
N ASP A 125 -4.80 -46.45 -8.93
CA ASP A 125 -5.23 -47.23 -7.76
C ASP A 125 -6.76 -47.29 -7.69
N PRO A 126 -7.38 -48.40 -8.13
CA PRO A 126 -8.83 -48.57 -8.14
C PRO A 126 -9.51 -48.49 -6.77
N ARG A 127 -8.76 -48.58 -5.67
CA ARG A 127 -9.30 -48.47 -4.30
C ARG A 127 -9.64 -47.03 -3.90
N LYS A 128 -9.10 -46.04 -4.61
CA LYS A 128 -9.38 -44.62 -4.32
C LYS A 128 -10.79 -44.27 -4.75
N SER A 129 -11.59 -43.78 -3.79
CA SER A 129 -12.93 -43.26 -4.06
C SER A 129 -12.86 -41.85 -4.65
N VAL A 130 -13.73 -41.55 -5.60
CA VAL A 130 -13.88 -40.23 -6.22
C VAL A 130 -15.25 -39.67 -5.83
N PRO A 131 -15.31 -38.60 -5.02
CA PRO A 131 -16.56 -37.95 -4.64
C PRO A 131 -17.36 -37.42 -5.83
N LEU A 132 -18.65 -37.17 -5.64
CA LEU A 132 -19.47 -36.51 -6.65
C LEU A 132 -19.01 -35.05 -6.84
N LEU A 133 -19.16 -34.51 -8.05
CA LEU A 133 -18.84 -33.10 -8.33
C LEU A 133 -19.52 -32.14 -7.33
N ALA A 134 -20.80 -32.37 -7.03
CA ALA A 134 -21.58 -31.55 -6.09
C ALA A 134 -21.02 -31.59 -4.67
N GLU A 135 -20.45 -32.73 -4.23
CA GLU A 135 -19.80 -32.86 -2.92
C GLU A 135 -18.50 -32.06 -2.88
N ILE A 136 -17.71 -32.13 -3.97
CA ILE A 136 -16.47 -31.35 -4.11
C ILE A 136 -16.78 -29.85 -4.11
N GLU A 137 -17.80 -29.41 -4.86
CA GLU A 137 -18.19 -28.00 -4.84
C GLU A 137 -18.72 -27.57 -3.46
N ALA A 138 -19.53 -28.40 -2.80
CA ALA A 138 -20.02 -28.12 -1.45
C ALA A 138 -18.87 -27.97 -0.46
N ASP A 139 -17.84 -28.82 -0.55
CA ASP A 139 -16.60 -28.70 0.21
C ASP A 139 -15.89 -27.37 -0.06
N LEU A 140 -15.71 -27.00 -1.33
CA LEU A 140 -15.08 -25.72 -1.72
C LEU A 140 -15.85 -24.48 -1.22
N ARG A 141 -17.19 -24.58 -1.12
CA ARG A 141 -18.08 -23.53 -0.59
C ARG A 141 -18.03 -23.39 0.93
N ARG A 142 -17.50 -24.36 1.69
CA ARG A 142 -17.38 -24.27 3.16
C ARG A 142 -16.37 -23.21 3.62
N PHE A 143 -15.49 -22.77 2.73
CA PHE A 143 -14.51 -21.74 3.03
C PHE A 143 -15.21 -20.42 3.40
N LYS A 144 -14.78 -19.81 4.50
CA LYS A 144 -15.36 -18.56 4.99
C LYS A 144 -15.00 -17.40 4.05
N PRO A 145 -15.93 -16.47 3.79
CA PRO A 145 -15.61 -15.26 3.03
C PRO A 145 -14.48 -14.47 3.70
N ILE A 146 -13.56 -13.97 2.89
CA ILE A 146 -12.49 -13.05 3.30
C ILE A 146 -13.15 -11.76 3.81
N LYS A 147 -12.77 -11.30 5.00
CA LYS A 147 -13.24 -10.02 5.55
C LYS A 147 -12.24 -8.90 5.27
N PRO A 148 -12.67 -7.64 5.16
CA PRO A 148 -11.76 -6.53 4.85
C PRO A 148 -10.59 -6.37 5.83
N HIS A 149 -10.83 -6.58 7.12
CA HIS A 149 -9.79 -6.51 8.18
C HIS A 149 -8.86 -7.72 8.24
N GLU A 150 -9.13 -8.78 7.48
CA GLU A 150 -8.20 -9.91 7.31
C GLU A 150 -7.18 -9.62 6.19
N ILE A 151 -7.42 -8.60 5.35
CA ILE A 151 -6.53 -8.19 4.26
C ILE A 151 -5.49 -7.19 4.78
N VAL A 152 -5.94 -6.25 5.61
CA VAL A 152 -5.08 -5.24 6.22
C VAL A 152 -5.01 -5.50 7.71
N HIS A 153 -3.90 -6.08 8.14
CA HIS A 153 -3.54 -6.16 9.55
C HIS A 153 -2.79 -4.88 9.90
N VAL A 154 -3.49 -3.97 10.56
CA VAL A 154 -2.90 -2.79 11.17
C VAL A 154 -2.98 -2.95 12.68
#